data_AF-A0A7V9NQB0-F1
#
_entry.id   AF-A0A7V9NQB0-F1
#
_cell.length_a   1.000
_cell.length_b   1.000
_cell.length_c   1.000
_cell.angle_alpha   90.00
_cell.angle_beta   90.00
_cell.angle_gamma   90.00
#
_symmetry.space_group_name_H-M   'P 1'
#
loop_
_entity.id
_entity.type
_entity.pdbx_description
1 polymer ?
#
loop_
_entity_poly.entity_id
_entity_poly.type
_entity_poly.pdbx_seq_one_letter_code
_entity_poly.pdbx_strand_id
1 'polypeptide(L)'
;MRTRQVRAIALTLMLTGTLLGACSSGGGSSRTIEVDSNFDEFAGTFRAFFPRDVTVKPGMTLKFHQKWSGEPHTVTMGKEVQDRIEPEMLPLILRSTSKEPSDDEQFSDEVNAAVEKFFGELPFFFGEKGPNPPVAQPCYLKTGLPEEGKACPKQAQPAFAGTESYFNSGFIPYEGTSGNEFEMKIADDAKPGTYFYYCALHGAGMSGQIKVTKSGAVPSQASLNKQARKEIAEVAKPLLAGLKKEQAGNGAIKGNLAGSGDESLNGVKGQVNEFTPRTVRAKVNETVKWSFISNHSISFNVPPYIPIYKVKSGKVTGNDKVYEPAGGWPGRPEPTAEDEGPPVPSVDVDAGKFDGSGGLKSSGVDWQTGDTYSVTFTKPGTYPMACLIHPGMIGKVVVS
;
A
#
# COMPACT_ATOMS: atom_id res chain seq x y z
N MET A 1 -51.70 -16.62 -59.94
CA MET A 1 -50.70 -17.64 -59.55
C MET A 1 -49.44 -16.93 -59.06
N ARG A 2 -49.13 -17.11 -57.77
CA ARG A 2 -47.89 -16.88 -57.00
C ARG A 2 -46.81 -15.94 -57.58
N THR A 3 -46.70 -14.73 -57.03
CA THR A 3 -45.47 -13.92 -57.01
C THR A 3 -44.78 -14.06 -55.64
N ARG A 4 -43.51 -14.45 -55.67
CA ARG A 4 -42.65 -14.72 -54.51
C ARG A 4 -42.30 -13.41 -53.79
N GLN A 5 -42.58 -13.31 -52.50
CA GLN A 5 -42.03 -12.25 -51.64
C GLN A 5 -40.62 -12.62 -51.18
N VAL A 6 -39.65 -11.76 -51.51
CA VAL A 6 -38.30 -11.75 -50.94
C VAL A 6 -38.37 -10.92 -49.65
N ARG A 7 -38.03 -11.53 -48.51
CA ARG A 7 -37.88 -10.82 -47.23
C ARG A 7 -36.50 -10.18 -47.15
N ALA A 8 -36.45 -8.86 -47.19
CA ALA A 8 -35.27 -8.07 -46.83
C ALA A 8 -35.19 -7.97 -45.29
N ILE A 9 -34.06 -8.38 -44.73
CA ILE A 9 -33.74 -8.24 -43.30
C ILE A 9 -33.16 -6.84 -43.11
N ALA A 10 -33.87 -6.00 -42.36
CA ALA A 10 -33.41 -4.68 -41.96
C ALA A 10 -32.40 -4.82 -40.81
N LEU A 11 -31.18 -4.32 -41.03
CA LEU A 11 -30.11 -4.22 -40.04
C LEU A 11 -30.31 -2.93 -39.25
N THR A 12 -30.84 -3.02 -38.03
CA THR A 12 -31.03 -1.86 -37.15
C THR A 12 -29.70 -1.53 -36.46
N LEU A 13 -29.04 -0.47 -36.90
CA LEU A 13 -27.87 0.12 -36.25
C LEU A 13 -28.35 0.82 -34.96
N MET A 14 -28.14 0.22 -33.77
CA MET A 14 -28.32 0.91 -32.50
C MET A 14 -27.08 1.75 -32.21
N LEU A 15 -27.16 3.05 -32.49
CA LEU A 15 -26.26 4.06 -31.92
C LEU A 15 -26.58 4.22 -30.44
N THR A 16 -25.81 3.61 -29.54
CA THR A 16 -25.84 3.94 -28.11
C THR A 16 -24.98 5.18 -27.88
N GLY A 17 -25.63 6.31 -27.65
CA GLY A 17 -24.99 7.58 -27.31
C GLY A 17 -24.23 7.51 -25.99
N THR A 18 -22.96 7.89 -26.03
CA THR A 18 -22.08 8.07 -24.87
C THR A 18 -21.98 9.54 -24.48
N LEU A 19 -21.83 9.75 -23.16
CA LEU A 19 -21.27 10.92 -22.48
C LEU A 19 -22.14 12.19 -22.41
N LEU A 20 -23.10 12.17 -21.48
CA LEU A 20 -23.38 13.35 -20.66
C LEU A 20 -22.76 13.12 -19.28
N GLY A 21 -21.63 13.78 -19.03
CA GLY A 21 -21.05 13.92 -17.71
C GLY A 21 -22.02 14.70 -16.82
N ALA A 22 -22.74 13.99 -15.97
CA ALA A 22 -23.48 14.60 -14.88
C ALA A 22 -22.49 15.03 -13.81
N CYS A 23 -22.13 16.31 -13.80
CA CYS A 23 -21.65 16.99 -12.61
C CYS A 23 -22.76 16.92 -11.55
N SER A 24 -22.74 15.88 -10.70
CA SER A 24 -23.54 15.85 -9.48
C SER A 24 -22.88 16.78 -8.46
N SER A 25 -23.37 18.02 -8.41
CA SER A 25 -23.11 18.97 -7.32
C SER A 25 -23.98 18.66 -6.09
N GLY A 26 -24.10 17.38 -5.72
CA GLY A 26 -24.87 16.95 -4.56
C GLY A 26 -24.00 16.95 -3.30
N GLY A 27 -24.43 17.65 -2.25
CA GLY A 27 -23.92 17.44 -0.90
C GLY A 27 -24.28 16.05 -0.40
N GLY A 28 -23.61 15.02 -0.93
CA GLY A 28 -23.93 13.62 -0.68
C GLY A 28 -23.78 13.24 0.79
N SER A 29 -24.48 12.19 1.21
CA SER A 29 -24.38 11.61 2.55
C SER A 29 -23.04 10.92 2.81
N SER A 30 -22.13 10.85 1.83
CA SER A 30 -20.86 10.14 1.95
C SER A 30 -19.65 11.01 1.57
N ARG A 31 -18.49 10.71 2.17
CA ARG A 31 -17.18 11.26 1.80
C ARG A 31 -16.17 10.15 1.65
N THR A 32 -15.33 10.25 0.63
CA THR A 32 -14.25 9.29 0.35
C THR A 32 -12.90 9.88 0.74
N ILE A 33 -12.10 9.07 1.43
CA ILE A 33 -10.69 9.23 1.72
C ILE A 33 -9.96 8.11 0.97
N GLU A 34 -8.94 8.44 0.20
CA GLU A 34 -8.05 7.44 -0.39
C GLU A 34 -7.08 6.92 0.69
N VAL A 35 -6.91 5.61 0.71
CA VAL A 35 -5.94 4.86 1.52
C VAL A 35 -4.88 4.39 0.54
N ASP A 36 -3.64 4.82 0.67
CA ASP A 36 -2.69 4.65 -0.43
C ASP A 36 -3.12 5.44 -1.68
N SER A 37 -2.28 5.43 -2.72
CA SER A 37 -2.60 6.08 -3.97
C SER A 37 -1.81 5.52 -5.15
N ASN A 38 -2.20 5.97 -6.34
CA ASN A 38 -1.44 5.75 -7.56
C ASN A 38 -0.91 7.08 -8.08
N PHE A 39 0.18 7.01 -8.85
CA PHE A 39 0.71 8.12 -9.60
C PHE A 39 1.04 7.64 -11.02
N ASP A 40 0.70 8.43 -12.04
CA ASP A 40 0.71 7.93 -13.41
C ASP A 40 2.14 7.71 -13.94
N GLU A 41 3.11 8.46 -13.41
CA GLU A 41 4.49 8.46 -13.86
C GLU A 41 5.32 7.30 -13.30
N PHE A 42 4.91 6.70 -12.18
CA PHE A 42 5.64 5.56 -11.60
C PHE A 42 4.75 4.61 -10.80
N ALA A 43 5.13 3.33 -10.77
CA ALA A 43 4.53 2.38 -9.83
C ALA A 43 5.12 2.60 -8.44
N GLY A 44 4.26 2.77 -7.44
CA GLY A 44 4.70 3.05 -6.08
C GLY A 44 3.63 2.77 -5.06
N THR A 45 4.04 2.91 -3.81
CA THR A 45 3.18 2.87 -2.63
C THR A 45 3.20 4.24 -1.99
N PHE A 46 2.04 4.70 -1.53
CA PHE A 46 1.87 5.90 -0.73
C PHE A 46 1.37 5.50 0.66
N ARG A 47 2.20 5.67 1.68
CA ARG A 47 1.87 5.27 3.06
C ARG A 47 1.13 6.40 3.79
N ALA A 48 0.01 6.83 3.23
CA ALA A 48 -0.76 7.98 3.72
C ALA A 48 -2.25 7.92 3.35
N PHE A 49 -3.06 8.70 4.07
CA PHE A 49 -4.46 8.94 3.76
C PHE A 49 -4.63 10.26 2.99
N PHE A 50 -5.54 10.29 2.01
CA PHE A 50 -5.76 11.47 1.16
C PHE A 50 -7.25 11.79 0.92
N PRO A 51 -7.76 12.97 1.34
CA PRO A 51 -7.08 13.89 2.24
C PRO A 51 -6.93 13.26 3.62
N ARG A 52 -5.85 13.60 4.32
CA ARG A 52 -5.65 13.10 5.69
C ARG A 52 -6.66 13.64 6.71
N ASP A 53 -7.22 14.83 6.45
CA ASP A 53 -8.16 15.48 7.35
C ASP A 53 -9.52 15.67 6.66
N VAL A 54 -10.59 15.27 7.34
CA VAL A 54 -11.96 15.39 6.83
C VAL A 54 -12.88 15.98 7.89
N THR A 55 -13.81 16.82 7.47
CA THR A 55 -14.93 17.25 8.32
C THR A 55 -16.23 16.62 7.84
N VAL A 56 -16.97 16.00 8.74
CA VAL A 56 -18.24 15.29 8.48
C VAL A 56 -19.31 15.68 9.51
N LYS A 57 -20.55 15.26 9.26
CA LYS A 57 -21.68 15.41 10.17
C LYS A 57 -22.18 14.04 10.64
N PRO A 58 -22.86 13.97 11.79
CA PRO A 58 -23.66 12.81 12.18
C PRO A 58 -24.55 12.31 11.03
N GLY A 59 -24.66 10.98 10.89
CA GLY A 59 -25.44 10.31 9.85
C GLY A 59 -24.75 10.18 8.49
N MET A 60 -23.59 10.80 8.27
CA MET A 60 -22.80 10.62 7.05
C MET A 60 -22.01 9.29 7.06
N THR A 61 -21.60 8.83 5.88
CA THR A 61 -20.71 7.67 5.71
C THR A 61 -19.34 8.09 5.21
N LEU A 62 -18.28 7.71 5.92
CA LEU A 62 -16.92 7.78 5.41
C LEU A 62 -16.59 6.49 4.65
N LYS A 63 -16.06 6.64 3.44
CA LYS A 63 -15.51 5.55 2.63
C LYS A 63 -14.00 5.70 2.59
N PHE A 64 -13.29 4.66 3.00
CA PHE A 64 -11.86 4.54 2.87
C PHE A 64 -11.61 3.62 1.68
N HIS A 65 -11.21 4.21 0.56
CA HIS A 65 -11.00 3.51 -0.69
C HIS A 65 -9.50 3.34 -0.91
N GLN A 66 -9.00 2.11 -1.07
CA GLN A 66 -7.58 1.87 -1.26
C GLN A 66 -7.16 1.74 -2.72
N LYS A 67 -5.94 2.17 -3.03
CA LYS A 67 -5.23 1.73 -4.24
C LYS A 67 -4.26 0.64 -3.85
N TRP A 68 -4.60 -0.61 -4.14
CA TRP A 68 -3.77 -1.75 -3.72
C TRP A 68 -2.41 -1.73 -4.39
N SER A 69 -1.39 -1.31 -3.63
CA SER A 69 0.01 -1.26 -4.06
C SER A 69 0.80 -2.51 -3.68
N GLY A 70 0.21 -3.40 -2.86
CA GLY A 70 0.89 -4.54 -2.24
C GLY A 70 0.92 -4.49 -0.71
N GLU A 71 0.75 -3.30 -0.15
CA GLU A 71 0.80 -3.04 1.29
C GLU A 71 -0.58 -3.15 1.95
N PRO A 72 -0.71 -3.90 3.06
CA PRO A 72 -1.97 -4.00 3.80
C PRO A 72 -2.22 -2.75 4.64
N HIS A 73 -3.45 -2.24 4.55
CA HIS A 73 -3.87 -1.06 5.32
C HIS A 73 -5.02 -1.36 6.27
N THR A 74 -5.09 -0.57 7.34
CA THR A 74 -6.22 -0.51 8.28
C THR A 74 -6.65 0.93 8.52
N VAL A 75 -7.83 1.10 9.11
CA VAL A 75 -8.31 2.36 9.68
C VAL A 75 -8.63 2.10 11.14
N THR A 76 -7.77 2.61 12.01
CA THR A 76 -7.82 2.39 13.46
C THR A 76 -8.00 3.72 14.19
N MET A 77 -8.95 3.77 15.12
CA MET A 77 -9.24 4.94 15.96
C MET A 77 -9.89 4.51 17.28
N GLY A 78 -10.22 5.47 18.13
CA GLY A 78 -10.92 5.24 19.39
C GLY A 78 -10.28 5.98 20.55
N LYS A 79 -10.94 5.95 21.71
CA LYS A 79 -10.50 6.68 22.89
C LYS A 79 -9.11 6.22 23.38
N GLU A 80 -8.82 4.92 23.34
CA GLU A 80 -7.50 4.41 23.76
C GLU A 80 -6.38 4.85 22.82
N VAL A 81 -6.68 5.09 21.55
CA VAL A 81 -5.71 5.66 20.60
C VAL A 81 -5.55 7.15 20.87
N GLN A 82 -6.67 7.87 21.00
CA GLN A 82 -6.70 9.32 21.11
C GLN A 82 -6.15 9.86 22.43
N ASP A 83 -6.54 9.26 23.56
CA ASP A 83 -6.18 9.74 24.92
C ASP A 83 -4.70 9.51 25.23
N ARG A 84 -4.06 8.56 24.55
CA ARG A 84 -2.65 8.23 24.71
C ARG A 84 -1.72 9.14 23.90
N ILE A 85 -2.26 9.95 22.98
CA ILE A 85 -1.48 10.96 22.27
C ILE A 85 -1.36 12.18 23.17
N GLU A 86 -0.16 12.47 23.63
CA GLU A 86 0.10 13.70 24.37
C GLU A 86 -0.31 14.94 23.53
N PRO A 87 -0.98 15.95 24.11
CA PRO A 87 -1.49 17.10 23.38
C PRO A 87 -0.43 17.85 22.55
N GLU A 88 0.82 17.79 22.98
CA GLU A 88 1.98 18.41 22.33
C GLU A 88 2.48 17.61 21.12
N MET A 89 2.27 16.29 21.09
CA MET A 89 2.67 15.41 19.98
C MET A 89 1.69 15.47 18.80
N LEU A 90 0.40 15.64 19.06
CA LEU A 90 -0.63 15.59 18.02
C LEU A 90 -0.38 16.63 16.89
N PRO A 91 -0.10 17.92 17.17
CA PRO A 91 0.24 18.87 16.13
C PRO A 91 1.48 18.48 15.32
N LEU A 92 2.45 17.82 15.96
CA LEU A 92 3.69 17.37 15.32
C LEU A 92 3.41 16.21 14.37
N ILE A 93 2.75 15.14 14.82
CA ILE A 93 2.32 13.99 13.98
C ILE A 93 1.52 14.46 12.74
N LEU A 94 0.75 15.53 12.89
CA LEU A 94 -0.10 16.08 11.83
C LEU A 94 0.59 17.12 10.95
N ARG A 95 1.76 17.62 11.35
CA ARG A 95 2.49 18.68 10.64
C ARG A 95 2.98 18.22 9.27
N SER A 96 3.52 17.01 9.19
CA SER A 96 4.12 16.51 7.95
C SER A 96 3.11 15.72 7.10
N THR A 97 2.88 16.22 5.89
CA THR A 97 2.02 15.59 4.88
C THR A 97 2.78 14.71 3.89
N SER A 98 4.12 14.83 3.82
CA SER A 98 4.94 14.13 2.83
C SER A 98 6.12 13.33 3.40
N LYS A 99 6.57 13.62 4.63
CA LYS A 99 7.64 12.89 5.31
C LYS A 99 7.19 12.22 6.62
N GLU A 100 7.70 11.05 6.93
CA GLU A 100 7.57 10.41 8.23
C GLU A 100 7.98 11.40 9.34
N PRO A 101 7.24 11.43 10.47
CA PRO A 101 7.57 12.33 11.58
C PRO A 101 9.01 12.17 12.07
N SER A 102 9.55 10.94 12.04
CA SER A 102 10.93 10.62 12.44
C SER A 102 12.02 11.32 11.62
N ASP A 103 11.72 11.72 10.39
CA ASP A 103 12.70 12.22 9.41
C ASP A 103 12.48 13.69 9.02
N ASP A 104 11.64 14.40 9.78
CA ASP A 104 11.47 15.85 9.66
C ASP A 104 12.45 16.51 10.63
N GLU A 105 13.44 17.24 10.09
CA GLU A 105 14.53 17.94 10.82
C GLU A 105 14.04 18.91 11.91
N GLN A 106 12.73 19.19 11.95
CA GLN A 106 12.08 20.01 12.96
C GLN A 106 11.60 19.22 14.18
N PHE A 107 11.73 17.90 14.17
CA PHE A 107 11.49 17.02 15.30
C PHE A 107 12.80 16.79 16.04
N SER A 108 12.81 17.04 17.34
CA SER A 108 13.95 16.62 18.16
C SER A 108 13.93 15.12 18.36
N ASP A 109 15.09 14.52 18.64
CA ASP A 109 15.22 13.09 18.92
C ASP A 109 14.26 12.64 20.04
N GLU A 110 13.99 13.50 21.02
CA GLU A 110 13.04 13.23 22.10
C GLU A 110 11.59 13.10 21.60
N VAL A 111 11.18 13.92 20.62
CA VAL A 111 9.85 13.82 20.02
C VAL A 111 9.73 12.54 19.20
N ASN A 112 10.76 12.19 18.45
CA ASN A 112 10.79 10.95 17.68
C ASN A 112 10.67 9.73 18.59
N ALA A 113 11.46 9.68 19.67
CA ALA A 113 11.36 8.61 20.66
C ALA A 113 9.98 8.54 21.33
N ALA A 114 9.34 9.69 21.58
CA ALA A 114 8.00 9.74 22.15
C ALA A 114 6.93 9.20 21.19
N VAL A 115 7.01 9.57 19.90
CA VAL A 115 6.12 9.06 18.85
C VAL A 115 6.31 7.56 18.65
N GLU A 116 7.55 7.08 18.55
CA GLU A 116 7.88 5.66 18.43
C GLU A 116 7.35 4.85 19.63
N LYS A 117 7.59 5.33 20.85
CA LYS A 117 7.08 4.69 22.07
C LYS A 117 5.56 4.62 22.05
N PHE A 118 4.87 5.70 21.70
CA PHE A 118 3.41 5.73 21.65
C PHE A 118 2.85 4.69 20.67
N PHE A 119 3.38 4.62 19.45
CA PHE A 119 2.90 3.64 18.47
C PHE A 119 3.34 2.21 18.81
N GLY A 120 4.45 2.02 19.52
CA GLY A 120 4.90 0.73 20.03
C GLY A 120 4.00 0.13 21.12
N GLU A 121 3.22 0.96 21.83
CA GLU A 121 2.24 0.49 22.83
C GLU A 121 0.89 0.10 22.21
N LEU A 122 0.66 0.43 20.93
CA LEU A 122 -0.58 0.14 20.24
C LEU A 122 -0.52 -1.20 19.50
N PRO A 123 -1.65 -1.90 19.31
CA PRO A 123 -1.68 -3.12 18.53
C PRO A 123 -1.17 -2.90 17.09
N PHE A 124 -0.15 -3.67 16.70
CA PHE A 124 0.46 -3.65 15.37
C PHE A 124 -0.16 -4.69 14.43
N PHE A 125 -0.12 -4.44 13.11
CA PHE A 125 -0.75 -5.31 12.11
C PHE A 125 -0.15 -6.72 12.06
N PHE A 126 1.16 -6.86 12.26
CA PHE A 126 1.82 -8.16 12.35
C PHE A 126 2.05 -8.54 13.82
N GLY A 127 1.98 -9.84 14.10
CA GLY A 127 2.46 -10.44 15.34
C GLY A 127 3.41 -11.59 15.02
N GLU A 128 3.77 -12.39 16.03
CA GLU A 128 4.77 -13.46 15.90
C GLU A 128 4.49 -14.47 14.77
N LYS A 129 3.21 -14.68 14.41
CA LYS A 129 2.77 -15.72 13.46
C LYS A 129 2.11 -15.13 12.20
N GLY A 130 2.48 -13.92 11.83
CA GLY A 130 1.91 -13.19 10.69
C GLY A 130 0.82 -12.20 11.12
N PRO A 131 -0.22 -11.93 10.30
CA PRO A 131 -1.23 -10.92 10.59
C PRO A 131 -1.89 -11.11 11.96
N ASN A 132 -1.77 -10.10 12.82
CA ASN A 132 -2.23 -10.08 14.20
C ASN A 132 -3.77 -10.02 14.23
N PRO A 133 -4.47 -11.08 14.71
CA PRO A 133 -5.93 -11.14 14.69
C PRO A 133 -6.71 -9.89 15.18
N PRO A 134 -6.37 -9.23 16.31
CA PRO A 134 -7.04 -8.01 16.76
C PRO A 134 -6.92 -6.80 15.81
N VAL A 135 -5.91 -6.80 14.93
CA VAL A 135 -5.64 -5.70 13.99
C VAL A 135 -6.01 -6.06 12.56
N ALA A 136 -5.73 -7.29 12.14
CA ALA A 136 -6.02 -7.76 10.79
C ALA A 136 -7.50 -8.09 10.59
N GLN A 137 -8.28 -8.29 11.67
CA GLN A 137 -9.72 -8.52 11.61
C GLN A 137 -10.49 -7.32 12.17
N PRO A 138 -11.75 -7.09 11.74
CA PRO A 138 -12.57 -6.03 12.31
C PRO A 138 -12.66 -6.15 13.83
N CYS A 139 -12.44 -5.03 14.53
CA CYS A 139 -12.45 -4.99 15.98
C CYS A 139 -13.12 -3.71 16.50
N TYR A 140 -14.17 -3.86 17.29
CA TYR A 140 -14.95 -2.76 17.84
C TYR A 140 -15.16 -2.99 19.34
N LEU A 141 -14.53 -2.17 20.17
CA LEU A 141 -14.55 -2.32 21.63
C LEU A 141 -15.12 -1.07 22.29
N LYS A 142 -15.82 -1.29 23.41
CA LYS A 142 -16.33 -0.21 24.28
C LYS A 142 -15.35 0.15 25.40
N THR A 143 -14.42 -0.74 25.72
CA THR A 143 -13.46 -0.58 26.82
C THR A 143 -12.11 -1.17 26.44
N GLY A 144 -11.03 -0.46 26.72
CA GLY A 144 -9.66 -0.94 26.55
C GLY A 144 -9.23 -1.18 25.10
N LEU A 145 -7.98 -1.60 24.97
CA LEU A 145 -7.37 -2.11 23.73
C LEU A 145 -7.68 -3.61 23.58
N PRO A 146 -7.64 -4.15 22.35
CA PRO A 146 -7.79 -5.58 22.15
C PRO A 146 -6.61 -6.36 22.73
N GLU A 147 -6.87 -7.60 23.15
CA GLU A 147 -5.81 -8.50 23.61
C GLU A 147 -4.96 -8.98 22.44
N GLU A 148 -3.64 -8.95 22.61
CA GLU A 148 -2.68 -9.38 21.60
C GLU A 148 -2.91 -10.83 21.15
N GLY A 149 -2.79 -11.08 19.84
CA GLY A 149 -2.93 -12.42 19.26
C GLY A 149 -4.35 -13.00 19.28
N LYS A 150 -5.33 -12.35 19.92
CA LYS A 150 -6.71 -12.85 20.01
C LYS A 150 -7.67 -12.02 19.18
N ALA A 151 -8.43 -12.69 18.31
CA ALA A 151 -9.44 -12.03 17.51
C ALA A 151 -10.52 -11.40 18.40
N CYS A 152 -10.96 -10.20 18.05
CA CYS A 152 -12.04 -9.53 18.77
C CYS A 152 -13.37 -10.29 18.61
N PRO A 153 -14.33 -10.09 19.54
CA PRO A 153 -15.66 -10.69 19.43
C PRO A 153 -16.32 -10.35 18.10
N LYS A 154 -16.80 -11.39 17.40
CA LYS A 154 -17.54 -11.22 16.14
C LYS A 154 -18.85 -10.48 16.41
N GLN A 155 -19.01 -9.34 15.76
CA GLN A 155 -20.21 -8.51 15.87
C GLN A 155 -20.44 -7.76 14.55
N ALA A 156 -21.66 -7.28 14.35
CA ALA A 156 -21.92 -6.33 13.29
C ALA A 156 -21.15 -5.03 13.55
N GLN A 157 -20.62 -4.42 12.49
CA GLN A 157 -19.93 -3.14 12.60
C GLN A 157 -20.91 -2.07 13.15
N PRO A 158 -20.60 -1.43 14.28
CA PRO A 158 -21.41 -0.33 14.78
C PRO A 158 -21.18 0.93 13.94
N ALA A 159 -22.15 1.85 13.94
CA ALA A 159 -21.89 3.22 13.51
C ALA A 159 -20.96 3.88 14.54
N PHE A 160 -19.98 4.64 14.08
CA PHE A 160 -19.01 5.30 14.93
C PHE A 160 -19.67 6.48 15.67
N ALA A 161 -19.81 6.36 16.99
CA ALA A 161 -20.40 7.40 17.83
C ALA A 161 -19.35 8.32 18.47
N GLY A 162 -18.06 7.97 18.36
CA GLY A 162 -16.98 8.68 19.03
C GLY A 162 -16.94 8.38 20.53
N THR A 163 -17.39 7.18 20.91
CA THR A 163 -17.39 6.68 22.31
C THR A 163 -16.69 5.34 22.46
N GLU A 164 -16.33 4.72 21.34
CA GLU A 164 -15.64 3.46 21.26
C GLU A 164 -14.22 3.60 21.83
N SER A 165 -13.77 2.61 22.60
CA SER A 165 -12.40 2.58 23.10
C SER A 165 -11.43 2.27 21.97
N TYR A 166 -11.84 1.36 21.08
CA TYR A 166 -11.08 0.91 19.93
C TYR A 166 -12.03 0.58 18.79
N PHE A 167 -11.76 1.12 17.60
CA PHE A 167 -12.54 0.92 16.38
C PHE A 167 -11.55 0.72 15.24
N ASN A 168 -11.48 -0.50 14.72
CA ASN A 168 -10.55 -0.89 13.68
C ASN A 168 -11.29 -1.60 12.55
N SER A 169 -11.00 -1.20 11.31
CA SER A 169 -11.53 -1.84 10.10
C SER A 169 -11.11 -3.30 9.93
N GLY A 170 -9.97 -3.68 10.51
CA GLY A 170 -9.25 -4.85 10.03
C GLY A 170 -8.44 -4.52 8.77
N PHE A 171 -7.80 -5.54 8.19
CA PHE A 171 -7.24 -5.46 6.84
C PHE A 171 -8.34 -5.07 5.85
N ILE A 172 -8.10 -4.03 5.05
CA ILE A 172 -8.97 -3.66 3.92
C ILE A 172 -8.68 -4.62 2.76
N PRO A 173 -9.58 -5.55 2.42
CA PRO A 173 -9.32 -6.53 1.37
C PRO A 173 -9.20 -5.84 0.01
N TYR A 174 -8.24 -6.21 -0.83
CA TYR A 174 -8.11 -5.67 -2.19
C TYR A 174 -9.08 -6.31 -3.21
N GLU A 175 -9.82 -7.33 -2.79
CA GLU A 175 -10.70 -8.13 -3.61
C GLU A 175 -11.97 -8.56 -2.87
N GLY A 176 -12.89 -9.19 -3.59
CA GLY A 176 -14.19 -9.59 -3.05
C GLY A 176 -15.24 -8.47 -3.14
N THR A 177 -16.37 -8.67 -2.48
CA THR A 177 -17.55 -7.78 -2.58
C THR A 177 -17.32 -6.38 -2.02
N SER A 178 -16.33 -6.23 -1.13
CA SER A 178 -15.89 -4.95 -0.56
C SER A 178 -14.44 -4.68 -0.91
N GLY A 179 -14.00 -5.21 -2.06
CA GLY A 179 -12.63 -5.05 -2.55
C GLY A 179 -12.26 -3.57 -2.64
N ASN A 180 -11.12 -3.25 -2.04
CA ASN A 180 -10.54 -1.94 -1.87
C ASN A 180 -11.36 -0.94 -1.06
N GLU A 181 -12.38 -1.35 -0.30
CA GLU A 181 -13.23 -0.41 0.40
C GLU A 181 -13.50 -0.82 1.85
N PHE A 182 -13.37 0.16 2.75
CA PHE A 182 -13.94 0.10 4.10
C PHE A 182 -14.92 1.27 4.28
N GLU A 183 -16.16 0.98 4.66
CA GLU A 183 -17.16 2.00 4.94
C GLU A 183 -17.42 2.13 6.43
N MET A 184 -17.52 3.37 6.93
CA MET A 184 -17.83 3.68 8.30
C MET A 184 -18.96 4.71 8.36
N LYS A 185 -20.13 4.30 8.85
CA LYS A 185 -21.22 5.23 9.17
C LYS A 185 -20.88 6.01 10.43
N ILE A 186 -21.00 7.33 10.40
CA ILE A 186 -20.99 8.19 11.58
C ILE A 186 -22.39 8.11 12.21
N ALA A 187 -22.46 7.78 13.50
CA ALA A 187 -23.73 7.64 14.20
C ALA A 187 -24.53 8.95 14.17
N ASP A 188 -25.86 8.86 14.19
CA ASP A 188 -26.74 10.03 14.17
C ASP A 188 -26.62 10.87 15.45
N ASP A 189 -26.22 10.22 16.55
CA ASP A 189 -25.93 10.81 17.85
C ASP A 189 -24.42 10.99 18.13
N ALA A 190 -23.56 10.85 17.11
CA ALA A 190 -22.12 10.95 17.26
C ALA A 190 -21.73 12.25 17.98
N LYS A 191 -20.80 12.12 18.93
CA LYS A 191 -20.29 13.25 19.69
C LYS A 191 -19.55 14.21 18.74
N PRO A 192 -19.83 15.53 18.79
CA PRO A 192 -18.98 16.50 18.09
C PRO A 192 -17.57 16.46 18.66
N GLY A 193 -16.58 16.54 17.79
CA GLY A 193 -15.19 16.45 18.20
C GLY A 193 -14.26 16.17 17.04
N THR A 194 -12.98 16.07 17.35
CA THR A 194 -11.95 15.67 16.42
C THR A 194 -11.42 14.32 16.87
N TYR A 195 -11.37 13.37 15.95
CA TYR A 195 -10.96 11.99 16.20
C TYR A 195 -9.73 11.67 15.37
N PHE A 196 -8.64 11.34 16.04
CA PHE A 196 -7.44 10.84 15.41
C PHE A 196 -7.66 9.41 14.89
N TYR A 197 -7.13 9.13 13.71
CA TYR A 197 -7.11 7.80 13.13
C TYR A 197 -5.78 7.52 12.42
N TYR A 198 -5.42 6.24 12.32
CA TYR A 198 -4.15 5.81 11.73
C TYR A 198 -4.26 4.42 11.09
N CYS A 199 -3.28 4.06 10.26
CA CYS A 199 -3.07 2.70 9.80
C CYS A 199 -2.17 1.95 10.80
N ALA A 200 -2.63 0.82 11.32
CA ALA A 200 -1.91 0.07 12.34
C ALA A 200 -0.68 -0.70 11.84
N LEU A 201 -0.37 -0.63 10.54
CA LEU A 201 0.92 -1.05 9.99
C LEU A 201 1.90 0.12 9.85
N HIS A 202 1.43 1.31 9.46
CA HIS A 202 2.29 2.45 9.09
C HIS A 202 2.33 3.56 10.15
N GLY A 203 1.61 3.39 11.27
CA GLY A 203 1.74 4.20 12.47
C GLY A 203 1.49 5.70 12.24
N ALA A 204 2.38 6.52 12.81
CA ALA A 204 2.30 7.98 12.80
C ALA A 204 2.27 8.57 11.38
N GLY A 205 3.07 7.97 10.48
CA GLY A 205 3.20 8.37 9.08
C GLY A 205 1.86 8.39 8.35
N MET A 206 1.09 7.33 8.54
CA MET A 206 -0.21 7.16 7.94
C MET A 206 -1.31 7.44 8.96
N SER A 207 -1.53 8.72 9.23
CA SER A 207 -2.52 9.20 10.20
C SER A 207 -3.25 10.45 9.74
N GLY A 208 -4.40 10.72 10.36
CA GLY A 208 -5.25 11.84 10.02
C GLY A 208 -6.27 12.18 11.09
N GLN A 209 -7.14 13.17 10.82
CA GLN A 209 -8.23 13.54 11.69
C GLN A 209 -9.60 13.51 11.01
N ILE A 210 -10.59 13.03 11.75
CA ILE A 210 -12.01 13.17 11.41
C ILE A 210 -12.62 14.19 12.37
N LYS A 211 -13.04 15.33 11.85
CA LYS A 211 -13.81 16.33 12.60
C LYS A 211 -15.31 16.08 12.40
N VAL A 212 -16.00 15.67 13.45
CA VAL A 212 -17.46 15.56 13.50
C VAL A 212 -18.04 16.88 13.99
N THR A 213 -18.86 17.54 13.16
CA THR A 213 -19.52 18.81 13.49
C THR A 213 -21.04 18.73 13.37
N LYS A 214 -21.77 19.40 14.28
CA LYS A 214 -23.23 19.57 14.19
C LYS A 214 -23.65 20.81 13.39
N SER A 215 -22.75 21.77 13.21
CA SER A 215 -23.01 23.03 12.54
C SER A 215 -21.96 23.33 11.45
N GLY A 216 -22.26 24.30 10.59
CA GLY A 216 -21.39 24.69 9.49
C GLY A 216 -21.52 23.81 8.25
N ALA A 217 -20.86 24.25 7.17
CA ALA A 217 -20.73 23.47 5.95
C ALA A 217 -19.60 22.45 6.11
N VAL A 218 -19.77 21.28 5.49
CA VAL A 218 -18.68 20.29 5.32
C VAL A 218 -18.16 20.34 3.89
N PRO A 219 -16.87 20.07 3.65
CA PRO A 219 -16.32 20.05 2.29
C PRO A 219 -17.12 19.14 1.36
N SER A 220 -17.23 19.49 0.08
CA SER A 220 -17.79 18.59 -0.94
C SER A 220 -16.77 17.51 -1.30
N GLN A 221 -17.21 16.39 -1.89
CA GLN A 221 -16.27 15.38 -2.39
C GLN A 221 -15.30 15.95 -3.43
N ALA A 222 -15.76 16.86 -4.29
CA ALA A 222 -14.90 17.52 -5.27
C ALA A 222 -13.77 18.34 -4.60
N SER A 223 -14.08 19.00 -3.48
CA SER A 223 -13.09 19.73 -2.68
C SER A 223 -12.08 18.76 -2.03
N LEU A 224 -12.56 17.65 -1.46
CA LEU A 224 -11.68 16.61 -0.89
C LEU A 224 -10.78 16.00 -1.96
N ASN A 225 -11.31 15.67 -3.15
CA ASN A 225 -10.51 15.14 -4.25
C ASN A 225 -9.43 16.13 -4.72
N LYS A 226 -9.72 17.44 -4.70
CA LYS A 226 -8.73 18.47 -5.03
C LYS A 226 -7.63 18.53 -3.97
N GLN A 227 -7.98 18.42 -2.70
CA GLN A 227 -7.02 18.37 -1.60
C GLN A 227 -6.16 17.10 -1.66
N ALA A 228 -6.79 15.92 -1.83
CA ALA A 228 -6.11 14.64 -1.98
C ALA A 228 -5.05 14.69 -3.08
N ARG A 229 -5.39 15.18 -4.29
CA ARG A 229 -4.43 15.31 -5.39
C ARG A 229 -3.24 16.21 -5.04
N LYS A 230 -3.46 17.27 -4.25
CA LYS A 230 -2.37 18.14 -3.80
C LYS A 230 -1.44 17.37 -2.86
N GLU A 231 -2.00 16.72 -1.85
CA GLU A 231 -1.23 15.92 -0.87
C GLU A 231 -0.46 14.76 -1.53
N ILE A 232 -1.09 14.05 -2.47
CA ILE A 232 -0.44 12.99 -3.27
C ILE A 232 0.75 13.56 -4.07
N ALA A 233 0.57 14.72 -4.72
CA ALA A 233 1.64 15.33 -5.50
C ALA A 233 2.84 15.76 -4.63
N GLU A 234 2.62 16.20 -3.39
CA GLU A 234 3.70 16.52 -2.45
C GLU A 234 4.52 15.28 -2.06
N VAL A 235 3.87 14.11 -1.89
CA VAL A 235 4.57 12.83 -1.66
C VAL A 235 5.28 12.36 -2.94
N ALA A 236 4.63 12.46 -4.09
CA ALA A 236 5.14 11.93 -5.36
C ALA A 236 6.36 12.70 -5.90
N LYS A 237 6.44 14.00 -5.62
CA LYS A 237 7.49 14.88 -6.16
C LYS A 237 8.92 14.42 -5.81
N PRO A 238 9.30 14.19 -4.54
CA PRO A 238 10.63 13.68 -4.22
C PRO A 238 10.86 12.27 -4.80
N LEU A 239 9.87 11.37 -4.73
CA LEU A 239 9.95 10.01 -5.30
C LEU A 239 10.28 10.03 -6.79
N LEU A 240 9.59 10.88 -7.56
CA LEU A 240 9.83 11.04 -8.99
C LEU A 240 11.21 11.64 -9.28
N ALA A 241 11.70 12.55 -8.43
CA ALA A 241 13.02 13.13 -8.58
C ALA A 241 14.13 12.08 -8.35
N GLY A 242 13.99 11.26 -7.29
CA GLY A 242 14.90 10.14 -7.00
C GLY A 242 14.94 9.13 -8.15
N LEU A 243 13.77 8.68 -8.62
CA LEU A 243 13.66 7.76 -9.75
C LEU A 243 14.33 8.34 -11.02
N LYS A 244 14.08 9.61 -11.36
CA LYS A 244 14.71 10.25 -12.52
C LYS A 244 16.24 10.33 -12.40
N LYS A 245 16.75 10.57 -11.19
CA LYS A 245 18.19 10.60 -10.91
C LYS A 245 18.82 9.22 -11.13
N GLU A 246 18.16 8.16 -10.67
CA GLU A 246 18.60 6.78 -10.89
C GLU A 246 18.54 6.37 -12.37
N GLN A 247 17.45 6.71 -13.05
CA GLN A 247 17.30 6.49 -14.50
C GLN A 247 18.37 7.20 -15.34
N ALA A 248 18.86 8.35 -14.86
CA ALA A 248 19.98 9.08 -15.47
C ALA A 248 21.36 8.48 -15.14
N GLY A 249 21.43 7.40 -14.36
CA GLY A 249 22.69 6.77 -13.93
C GLY A 249 23.37 7.48 -12.75
N ASN A 250 22.70 8.45 -12.13
CA ASN A 250 23.24 9.28 -11.06
C ASN A 250 22.84 8.81 -9.64
N GLY A 251 22.17 7.66 -9.52
CA GLY A 251 21.85 7.04 -8.22
C GLY A 251 23.10 6.59 -7.46
N ALA A 252 22.99 6.44 -6.14
CA ALA A 252 24.06 5.95 -5.28
C ALA A 252 24.42 4.48 -5.62
N ILE A 253 23.39 3.65 -5.79
CA ILE A 253 23.52 2.26 -6.23
C ILE A 253 23.44 2.21 -7.76
N LYS A 254 24.38 1.49 -8.38
CA LYS A 254 24.52 1.38 -9.85
C LYS A 254 23.97 0.06 -10.36
N GLY A 255 23.60 0.03 -11.63
CA GLY A 255 23.16 -1.18 -12.32
C GLY A 255 21.64 -1.26 -12.47
N ASN A 256 21.11 -2.46 -12.65
CA ASN A 256 19.66 -2.68 -12.67
C ASN A 256 19.16 -2.69 -11.22
N LEU A 257 18.16 -1.89 -10.92
CA LEU A 257 17.63 -1.74 -9.57
C LEU A 257 16.27 -2.42 -9.47
N ALA A 258 15.98 -3.00 -8.32
CA ALA A 258 14.64 -3.31 -7.86
C ALA A 258 14.32 -2.37 -6.70
N GLY A 259 13.45 -1.38 -6.93
CA GLY A 259 13.18 -0.28 -5.99
C GLY A 259 13.98 0.99 -6.32
N SER A 260 13.87 1.99 -5.44
CA SER A 260 14.60 3.27 -5.53
C SER A 260 15.22 3.60 -4.19
N GLY A 261 16.54 3.87 -4.18
CA GLY A 261 17.40 3.98 -3.00
C GLY A 261 18.16 5.28 -2.91
N ASP A 262 17.65 6.32 -3.54
CA ASP A 262 18.20 7.66 -3.38
C ASP A 262 17.94 8.16 -1.96
N GLU A 263 18.99 8.59 -1.26
CA GLU A 263 18.90 9.08 0.13
C GLU A 263 17.93 10.26 0.29
N SER A 264 17.66 11.03 -0.78
CA SER A 264 16.64 12.09 -0.74
C SER A 264 15.22 11.57 -0.53
N LEU A 265 15.01 10.25 -0.66
CA LEU A 265 13.75 9.57 -0.40
C LEU A 265 13.61 9.10 1.05
N ASN A 266 14.67 9.21 1.86
CA ASN A 266 14.60 8.85 3.28
C ASN A 266 13.47 9.62 3.97
N GLY A 267 12.65 8.85 4.67
CA GLY A 267 11.48 9.37 5.36
C GLY A 267 10.37 9.88 4.47
N VAL A 268 10.38 9.73 3.15
CA VAL A 268 9.18 10.05 2.35
C VAL A 268 8.06 9.06 2.71
N LYS A 269 6.82 9.54 2.84
CA LYS A 269 5.62 8.71 3.12
C LYS A 269 5.17 7.89 1.90
N GLY A 270 6.12 7.28 1.21
CA GLY A 270 5.89 6.45 0.05
C GLY A 270 7.19 5.82 -0.44
N GLN A 271 7.09 5.02 -1.50
CA GLN A 271 8.21 4.33 -2.11
C GLN A 271 7.95 4.14 -3.61
N VAL A 272 9.01 4.17 -4.40
CA VAL A 272 8.98 3.75 -5.80
C VAL A 272 9.15 2.23 -5.86
N ASN A 273 8.14 1.54 -6.39
CA ASN A 273 8.12 0.09 -6.57
C ASN A 273 8.33 -0.22 -8.06
N GLU A 274 9.55 0.03 -8.55
CA GLU A 274 9.91 -0.17 -9.96
C GLU A 274 11.20 -0.92 -10.16
N PHE A 275 11.28 -1.61 -11.30
CA PHE A 275 12.57 -2.01 -11.85
C PHE A 275 13.15 -0.85 -12.66
N THR A 276 14.39 -0.46 -12.35
CA THR A 276 15.09 0.62 -13.06
C THR A 276 16.36 0.07 -13.71
N PRO A 277 16.42 -0.09 -15.04
CA PRO A 277 15.36 0.18 -16.01
C PRO A 277 14.27 -0.91 -16.03
N ARG A 278 13.04 -0.55 -16.45
CA ARG A 278 11.94 -1.51 -16.63
C ARG A 278 12.22 -2.56 -17.71
N THR A 279 13.11 -2.26 -18.66
CA THR A 279 13.56 -3.19 -19.70
C THR A 279 15.07 -3.33 -19.62
N VAL A 280 15.52 -4.52 -19.24
CA VAL A 280 16.94 -4.90 -19.28
C VAL A 280 17.21 -5.63 -20.59
N ARG A 281 18.37 -5.36 -21.21
CA ARG A 281 18.81 -6.03 -22.44
C ARG A 281 20.08 -6.81 -22.16
N ALA A 282 20.15 -8.03 -22.65
CA ALA A 282 21.29 -8.92 -22.45
C ALA A 282 21.53 -9.76 -23.71
N LYS A 283 22.73 -10.28 -23.86
CA LYS A 283 23.06 -11.31 -24.86
C LYS A 283 22.77 -12.70 -24.33
N VAL A 284 22.62 -13.66 -25.22
CA VAL A 284 22.57 -15.07 -24.83
C VAL A 284 23.84 -15.45 -24.05
N ASN A 285 23.65 -16.09 -22.90
CA ASN A 285 24.66 -16.45 -21.89
C ASN A 285 25.29 -15.26 -21.14
N GLU A 286 24.75 -14.05 -21.27
CA GLU A 286 25.09 -12.94 -20.39
C GLU A 286 24.35 -13.07 -19.05
N THR A 287 25.07 -12.81 -17.96
CA THR A 287 24.50 -12.75 -16.61
C THR A 287 23.94 -11.36 -16.36
N VAL A 288 22.64 -11.30 -16.10
CA VAL A 288 21.97 -10.06 -15.68
C VAL A 288 21.96 -10.02 -14.15
N LYS A 289 22.34 -8.88 -13.58
CA LYS A 289 22.39 -8.65 -12.14
C LYS A 289 21.47 -7.50 -11.75
N TRP A 290 20.74 -7.67 -10.65
CA TRP A 290 19.92 -6.64 -10.01
C TRP A 290 20.46 -6.34 -8.61
N SER A 291 20.41 -5.07 -8.23
CA SER A 291 20.58 -4.61 -6.85
C SER A 291 19.22 -4.32 -6.24
N PHE A 292 18.99 -4.84 -5.04
CA PHE A 292 17.79 -4.54 -4.27
C PHE A 292 17.95 -3.20 -3.57
N ILE A 293 16.87 -2.43 -3.61
CA ILE A 293 16.65 -1.32 -2.71
C ILE A 293 15.36 -1.61 -1.98
N SER A 294 15.45 -1.88 -0.68
CA SER A 294 14.31 -2.37 0.11
C SER A 294 13.77 -3.70 -0.41
N ASN A 295 12.69 -4.15 0.22
CA ASN A 295 12.16 -5.48 0.07
C ASN A 295 11.40 -5.65 -1.26
N HIS A 296 11.95 -6.44 -2.19
CA HIS A 296 11.36 -6.74 -3.49
C HIS A 296 11.67 -8.19 -3.89
N SER A 297 11.19 -8.64 -5.05
CA SER A 297 11.57 -9.93 -5.61
C SER A 297 11.91 -9.81 -7.09
N ILE A 298 12.80 -10.67 -7.57
CA ILE A 298 13.07 -10.93 -8.97
C ILE A 298 12.38 -12.23 -9.36
N SER A 299 11.29 -12.12 -10.12
CA SER A 299 10.45 -13.29 -10.42
C SER A 299 10.05 -13.36 -11.90
N PHE A 300 10.09 -14.57 -12.45
CA PHE A 300 9.76 -14.90 -13.84
C PHE A 300 8.70 -16.00 -13.91
N ASN A 301 8.05 -16.12 -15.06
CA ASN A 301 6.95 -17.07 -15.28
C ASN A 301 5.83 -16.90 -14.23
N VAL A 302 5.59 -15.64 -13.85
CA VAL A 302 4.63 -15.25 -12.82
C VAL A 302 3.20 -15.53 -13.33
N PRO A 303 2.39 -16.31 -12.60
CA PRO A 303 0.98 -16.49 -12.91
C PRO A 303 0.22 -15.16 -13.01
N PRO A 304 -0.86 -15.08 -13.81
CA PRO A 304 -1.66 -13.86 -13.93
C PRO A 304 -2.26 -13.34 -12.63
N TYR A 305 -2.37 -14.20 -11.61
CA TYR A 305 -2.92 -13.84 -10.30
C TYR A 305 -2.23 -14.63 -9.20
N ILE A 306 -1.66 -13.91 -8.23
CA ILE A 306 -1.11 -14.45 -7.00
C ILE A 306 -1.58 -13.57 -5.83
N PRO A 307 -2.49 -14.04 -4.97
CA PRO A 307 -2.95 -13.25 -3.84
C PRO A 307 -1.83 -13.12 -2.81
N ILE A 308 -1.54 -11.91 -2.34
CA ILE A 308 -0.56 -11.65 -1.27
C ILE A 308 -1.16 -12.04 0.08
N TYR A 309 -2.41 -11.66 0.30
CA TYR A 309 -3.21 -12.04 1.47
C TYR A 309 -4.48 -12.77 1.05
N LYS A 310 -4.93 -13.69 1.91
CA LYS A 310 -6.21 -14.38 1.80
C LYS A 310 -7.05 -14.07 3.03
N VAL A 311 -8.34 -13.84 2.80
CA VAL A 311 -9.32 -13.64 3.87
C VAL A 311 -10.32 -14.81 3.87
N LYS A 312 -10.39 -15.57 4.96
CA LYS A 312 -11.34 -16.67 5.13
C LYS A 312 -12.05 -16.57 6.47
N SER A 313 -13.37 -16.37 6.44
CA SER A 313 -14.22 -16.25 7.64
C SER A 313 -13.73 -15.17 8.63
N GLY A 314 -13.20 -14.07 8.08
CA GLY A 314 -12.60 -12.96 8.82
C GLY A 314 -11.10 -13.11 9.10
N LYS A 315 -10.55 -14.32 9.09
CA LYS A 315 -9.12 -14.55 9.32
C LYS A 315 -8.30 -14.15 8.09
N VAL A 316 -7.30 -13.31 8.30
CA VAL A 316 -6.31 -12.90 7.29
C VAL A 316 -5.07 -13.79 7.40
N THR A 317 -4.56 -14.29 6.28
CA THR A 317 -3.31 -15.05 6.21
C THR A 317 -2.48 -14.55 5.04
N GLY A 318 -1.18 -14.37 5.26
CA GLY A 318 -0.23 -14.17 4.16
C GLY A 318 -0.12 -15.40 3.26
N ASN A 319 0.38 -15.21 2.05
CA ASN A 319 0.66 -16.28 1.12
C ASN A 319 2.17 -16.51 1.03
N ASP A 320 2.69 -17.47 1.79
CA ASP A 320 4.14 -17.74 1.90
C ASP A 320 4.81 -17.95 0.54
N LYS A 321 4.09 -18.45 -0.47
CA LYS A 321 4.60 -18.62 -1.85
C LYS A 321 5.01 -17.31 -2.55
N VAL A 322 4.54 -16.17 -2.05
CA VAL A 322 4.92 -14.84 -2.51
C VAL A 322 6.23 -14.38 -1.85
N TYR A 323 6.45 -14.80 -0.61
CA TYR A 323 7.58 -14.38 0.23
C TYR A 323 8.80 -15.30 0.07
N GLU A 324 8.58 -16.60 -0.09
CA GLU A 324 9.63 -17.60 -0.21
C GLU A 324 10.21 -17.69 -1.64
N PRO A 325 11.49 -18.09 -1.79
CA PRO A 325 12.04 -18.42 -3.10
C PRO A 325 11.29 -19.60 -3.75
N ALA A 326 11.19 -19.58 -5.07
CA ALA A 326 10.32 -20.49 -5.80
C ALA A 326 10.99 -21.10 -7.04
N GLY A 327 10.55 -22.31 -7.40
CA GLY A 327 10.99 -23.01 -8.60
C GLY A 327 12.43 -23.50 -8.55
N GLY A 328 12.96 -23.74 -7.34
CA GLY A 328 14.33 -24.21 -7.12
C GLY A 328 15.39 -23.10 -7.24
N TRP A 329 14.97 -21.84 -7.27
CA TRP A 329 15.88 -20.70 -7.14
C TRP A 329 16.28 -20.50 -5.68
N PRO A 330 17.51 -20.05 -5.40
CA PRO A 330 17.93 -19.69 -4.05
C PRO A 330 17.26 -18.37 -3.63
N GLY A 331 16.95 -18.26 -2.34
CA GLY A 331 16.57 -17.01 -1.70
C GLY A 331 17.78 -16.30 -1.08
N ARG A 332 17.52 -15.22 -0.34
CA ARG A 332 18.54 -14.60 0.51
C ARG A 332 18.98 -15.60 1.59
N PRO A 333 20.30 -15.82 1.80
CA PRO A 333 20.77 -16.61 2.93
C PRO A 333 20.37 -15.97 4.26
N GLU A 334 20.00 -16.80 5.23
CA GLU A 334 19.77 -16.35 6.60
C GLU A 334 21.06 -15.71 7.17
N PRO A 335 20.97 -14.57 7.87
CA PRO A 335 22.11 -14.02 8.60
C PRO A 335 22.66 -15.06 9.58
N THR A 336 23.98 -15.19 9.64
CA THR A 336 24.65 -15.99 10.67
C THR A 336 24.82 -15.16 11.95
N ALA A 337 25.08 -15.82 13.08
CA ALA A 337 25.41 -15.12 14.34
C ALA A 337 26.65 -14.21 14.23
N GLU A 338 27.51 -14.42 13.22
CA GLU A 338 28.66 -13.55 12.90
C GLU A 338 28.26 -12.33 12.07
N ASP A 339 27.11 -12.38 11.41
CA ASP A 339 26.48 -11.27 10.69
C ASP A 339 25.61 -10.39 11.61
N GLU A 340 25.43 -10.79 12.88
CA GLU A 340 24.68 -10.01 13.87
C GLU A 340 25.50 -8.82 14.38
N GLY A 341 25.40 -7.71 13.65
CA GLY A 341 25.92 -6.41 14.02
C GLY A 341 25.76 -5.40 12.87
N PRO A 342 25.37 -4.14 13.13
CA PRO A 342 25.23 -3.17 12.07
C PRO A 342 26.60 -2.71 11.52
N PRO A 343 26.80 -2.65 10.19
CA PRO A 343 25.88 -3.08 9.14
C PRO A 343 26.00 -4.58 8.83
N VAL A 344 24.87 -5.26 8.67
CA VAL A 344 24.80 -6.63 8.11
C VAL A 344 25.43 -6.59 6.70
N PRO A 345 26.38 -7.48 6.36
CA PRO A 345 26.99 -7.49 5.04
C PRO A 345 25.97 -7.73 3.92
N SER A 346 26.09 -6.99 2.83
CA SER A 346 25.29 -7.24 1.62
C SER A 346 25.66 -8.59 0.99
N VAL A 347 24.68 -9.33 0.52
CA VAL A 347 24.88 -10.64 -0.13
C VAL A 347 24.80 -10.56 -1.66
N ASP A 348 25.46 -11.50 -2.33
CA ASP A 348 25.39 -11.69 -3.78
C ASP A 348 24.94 -13.12 -4.08
N VAL A 349 23.80 -13.26 -4.74
CA VAL A 349 23.16 -14.55 -5.00
C VAL A 349 23.01 -14.78 -6.50
N ASP A 350 23.53 -15.91 -6.99
CA ASP A 350 23.36 -16.36 -8.37
C ASP A 350 22.30 -17.47 -8.45
N ALA A 351 21.22 -17.21 -9.19
CA ALA A 351 20.16 -18.18 -9.45
C ALA A 351 20.54 -19.24 -10.49
N GLY A 352 21.69 -19.04 -11.16
CA GLY A 352 22.22 -19.88 -12.20
C GLY A 352 21.59 -19.63 -13.57
N LYS A 353 21.51 -20.70 -14.36
CA LYS A 353 21.06 -20.63 -15.75
C LYS A 353 19.53 -20.71 -15.86
N PHE A 354 18.96 -19.85 -16.69
CA PHE A 354 17.54 -19.84 -16.99
C PHE A 354 17.29 -19.74 -18.50
N ASP A 355 16.47 -20.64 -19.03
CA ASP A 355 16.16 -20.69 -20.46
C ASP A 355 14.72 -20.23 -20.77
N GLY A 356 13.95 -19.84 -19.74
CA GLY A 356 12.52 -19.50 -19.84
C GLY A 356 11.56 -20.60 -19.45
N SER A 357 12.01 -21.85 -19.36
CA SER A 357 11.12 -22.98 -19.11
C SER A 357 10.85 -23.21 -17.62
N GLY A 358 9.80 -24.00 -17.35
CA GLY A 358 9.34 -24.32 -16.00
C GLY A 358 8.22 -23.41 -15.49
N GLY A 359 7.81 -23.63 -14.24
CA GLY A 359 6.83 -22.79 -13.55
C GLY A 359 7.43 -21.49 -13.01
N LEU A 360 6.75 -20.90 -12.02
CA LEU A 360 7.22 -19.72 -11.29
C LEU A 360 8.67 -19.89 -10.84
N LYS A 361 9.49 -18.89 -11.14
CA LYS A 361 10.85 -18.70 -10.62
C LYS A 361 10.84 -17.44 -9.78
N SER A 362 11.34 -17.49 -8.56
CA SER A 362 11.37 -16.32 -7.68
C SER A 362 12.57 -16.35 -6.75
N SER A 363 13.21 -15.19 -6.59
CA SER A 363 14.20 -14.95 -5.54
C SER A 363 13.61 -14.99 -4.13
N GLY A 364 12.27 -14.97 -4.00
CA GLY A 364 11.63 -14.62 -2.73
C GLY A 364 11.85 -13.15 -2.39
N VAL A 365 11.47 -12.78 -1.17
CA VAL A 365 11.69 -11.45 -0.60
C VAL A 365 12.74 -11.55 0.53
N ASP A 366 12.79 -10.57 1.43
CA ASP A 366 13.74 -10.41 2.54
C ASP A 366 15.10 -9.82 2.15
N TRP A 367 15.16 -9.15 1.00
CA TRP A 367 16.37 -8.50 0.50
C TRP A 367 16.63 -7.16 1.19
N GLN A 368 17.90 -6.90 1.51
CA GLN A 368 18.37 -5.64 2.05
C GLN A 368 18.89 -4.73 0.94
N THR A 369 18.90 -3.43 1.22
CA THR A 369 19.49 -2.45 0.30
C THR A 369 20.97 -2.77 0.06
N GLY A 370 21.33 -2.95 -1.21
CA GLY A 370 22.69 -3.31 -1.62
C GLY A 370 22.89 -4.79 -1.90
N ASP A 371 21.97 -5.67 -1.45
CA ASP A 371 21.98 -7.07 -1.86
C ASP A 371 21.82 -7.19 -3.37
N THR A 372 22.37 -8.27 -3.94
CA THR A 372 22.30 -8.50 -5.38
C THR A 372 21.84 -9.90 -5.74
N TYR A 373 21.11 -9.98 -6.85
CA TYR A 373 20.61 -11.22 -7.44
C TYR A 373 20.98 -11.29 -8.90
N SER A 374 21.43 -12.45 -9.37
CA SER A 374 21.85 -12.61 -10.76
C SER A 374 21.26 -13.86 -11.43
N VAL A 375 21.03 -13.74 -12.75
CA VAL A 375 20.45 -14.80 -13.58
C VAL A 375 21.17 -14.81 -14.92
N THR A 376 21.58 -15.99 -15.39
CA THR A 376 22.20 -16.17 -16.71
C THR A 376 21.19 -16.72 -17.72
N PHE A 377 20.84 -15.93 -18.74
CA PHE A 377 19.82 -16.32 -19.71
C PHE A 377 20.42 -17.10 -20.88
N THR A 378 19.95 -18.33 -21.13
CA THR A 378 20.59 -19.24 -22.09
C THR A 378 19.84 -19.38 -23.43
N LYS A 379 18.68 -18.74 -23.56
CA LYS A 379 17.91 -18.69 -24.81
C LYS A 379 17.55 -17.25 -25.16
N PRO A 380 17.47 -16.91 -26.47
CA PRO A 380 16.93 -15.63 -26.88
C PRO A 380 15.42 -15.57 -26.60
N GLY A 381 14.92 -14.40 -26.26
CA GLY A 381 13.51 -14.22 -25.91
C GLY A 381 13.23 -12.94 -25.15
N THR A 382 11.95 -12.73 -24.85
CA THR A 382 11.51 -11.70 -23.91
C THR A 382 10.94 -12.39 -22.68
N TYR A 383 11.50 -12.08 -21.52
CA TYR A 383 11.16 -12.68 -20.23
C TYR A 383 10.46 -11.63 -19.37
N PRO A 384 9.12 -11.66 -19.26
CA PRO A 384 8.39 -10.80 -18.34
C PRO A 384 8.82 -11.08 -16.90
N MET A 385 9.01 -10.01 -16.15
CA MET A 385 9.47 -10.04 -14.77
C MET A 385 8.51 -9.24 -13.90
N ALA A 386 8.28 -9.67 -12.67
CA ALA A 386 7.49 -8.93 -11.70
C ALA A 386 8.07 -9.11 -10.29
N CYS A 387 7.78 -8.14 -9.40
CA CYS A 387 7.88 -8.38 -7.97
C CYS A 387 6.55 -8.98 -7.47
N LEU A 388 6.60 -9.99 -6.60
CA LEU A 388 5.41 -10.73 -6.17
C LEU A 388 4.60 -10.02 -5.09
N ILE A 389 5.18 -9.04 -4.39
CA ILE A 389 4.51 -8.26 -3.35
C ILE A 389 4.02 -6.89 -3.84
N HIS A 390 4.48 -6.39 -4.98
CA HIS A 390 4.05 -5.10 -5.53
C HIS A 390 3.42 -5.28 -6.92
N PRO A 391 2.09 -5.33 -7.06
CA PRO A 391 1.42 -5.66 -8.33
C PRO A 391 1.75 -4.73 -9.50
N GLY A 392 2.10 -3.47 -9.23
CA GLY A 392 2.50 -2.49 -10.25
C GLY A 392 3.97 -2.61 -10.71
N MET A 393 4.80 -3.37 -9.98
CA MET A 393 6.23 -3.49 -10.23
C MET A 393 6.50 -4.57 -11.27
N ILE A 394 6.41 -4.18 -12.54
CA ILE A 394 6.61 -5.06 -13.69
C ILE A 394 7.76 -4.58 -14.57
N GLY A 395 8.44 -5.53 -15.19
CA GLY A 395 9.55 -5.30 -16.09
C GLY A 395 9.73 -6.45 -17.07
N LYS A 396 10.83 -6.41 -17.82
CA LYS A 396 11.22 -7.52 -18.71
C LYS A 396 12.71 -7.54 -18.96
N VAL A 397 13.23 -8.73 -19.23
CA VAL A 397 14.55 -8.94 -19.81
C VAL A 397 14.38 -9.33 -21.27
N VAL A 398 15.09 -8.64 -22.18
CA VAL A 398 15.14 -8.98 -23.60
C VAL A 398 16.52 -9.56 -23.90
N VAL A 399 16.55 -10.81 -24.35
CA VAL A 399 17.77 -11.55 -24.65
C VAL A 399 17.85 -11.77 -26.15
N SER A 400 18.96 -11.34 -26.76
CA SER A 400 19.18 -11.40 -28.22
C SER A 400 20.57 -11.89 -28.61
#